data_AF-A0A6I7QT62-F1
#
_entry.id   AF-A0A6I7QT62-F1
#
_cell.length_a   1.000
_cell.length_b   1.000
_cell.length_c   1.000
_cell.angle_alpha   90.00
_cell.angle_beta   90.00
_cell.angle_gamma   90.00
#
_symmetry.space_group_name_H-M   'P 1'
#
loop_
_entity.id
_entity.type
_entity.pdbx_description
1 polymer ?
#
loop_
_entity_poly.entity_id
_entity_poly.type
_entity_poly.pdbx_seq_one_letter_code
_entity_poly.pdbx_strand_id
1 'polypeptide(L)'
;METGEGLMKKPAHSRVAAAVLILAIVVSGPLFAADTLLNQGLEAFRRNDFSSAVDRFRDALVEARDVDTEATAYFWLAKAAMAEGRLEEAERNLEYYLQNFPRHRFVPEARYQQGRLLFMQDDFESSIQLLEHFVQLHPDSPFVANAVYWSGEALFNLGRLDEARRVFQRVLRDYPTSFRVEAARYRVAVIELTFREQELLQLLRWSHEEYLRAVDEFQRREGAYQDALSSYRRRLQDAADEDFRDEIVRLNTEIRTLQETIRGRDAQIRRLEEQISALRSGNAAGSGR
;
A
#
# COMPACT_ATOMS: atom_id res chain seq x y z
N MET A 1 54.00 35.70 93.43
CA MET A 1 52.87 36.45 92.87
C MET A 1 53.21 36.77 91.42
N GLU A 2 52.31 36.33 90.53
CA GLU A 2 51.98 36.90 89.20
C GLU A 2 53.08 36.97 88.12
N THR A 3 53.11 36.11 87.09
CA THR A 3 52.25 35.94 85.89
C THR A 3 52.57 36.89 84.72
N GLY A 4 52.61 36.34 83.50
CA GLY A 4 52.54 37.07 82.22
C GLY A 4 53.56 36.57 81.19
N GLU A 5 53.45 35.32 80.72
CA GLU A 5 52.81 34.91 79.45
C GLU A 5 53.54 35.33 78.16
N GLY A 6 53.90 34.29 77.40
CA GLY A 6 54.79 34.33 76.25
C GLY A 6 54.11 34.75 74.94
N LEU A 7 54.82 35.59 74.20
CA LEU A 7 54.55 35.95 72.82
C LEU A 7 54.90 34.78 71.87
N MET A 8 53.95 33.88 71.64
CA MET A 8 54.02 32.92 70.53
C MET A 8 53.67 33.62 69.21
N LYS A 9 54.68 33.89 68.38
CA LYS A 9 54.50 34.19 66.95
C LYS A 9 53.95 32.95 66.23
N LYS A 10 52.67 32.96 65.86
CA LYS A 10 52.06 31.93 65.00
C LYS A 10 52.73 31.92 63.61
N PRO A 11 53.00 30.76 63.01
CA PRO A 11 53.68 30.67 61.73
C PRO A 11 52.74 31.06 60.58
N ALA A 12 53.22 31.90 59.67
CA ALA A 12 52.50 32.38 58.48
C ALA A 12 52.20 31.27 57.43
N HIS A 13 52.65 30.03 57.65
CA HIS A 13 52.53 28.92 56.70
C HIS A 13 51.12 28.29 56.63
N SER A 14 50.27 28.47 57.65
CA SER A 14 48.91 27.88 57.69
C SER A 14 47.93 28.53 56.69
N ARG A 15 48.11 29.81 56.37
CA ARG A 15 47.19 30.55 55.48
C ARG A 15 47.42 30.24 53.99
N VAL A 16 48.67 29.98 53.60
CA VAL A 16 49.00 29.62 52.21
C VAL A 16 48.53 28.20 51.89
N ALA A 17 48.68 27.25 52.83
CA ALA A 17 48.15 25.88 52.67
C ALA A 17 46.62 25.85 52.58
N ALA A 18 45.91 26.65 53.40
CA ALA A 18 44.46 26.77 53.32
C ALA A 18 43.98 27.42 52.01
N ALA A 19 44.70 28.42 51.48
CA ALA A 19 44.39 29.05 50.20
C ALA A 19 44.60 28.09 49.01
N VAL A 20 45.64 27.25 49.04
CA VAL A 20 45.87 26.21 48.01
C VAL A 20 44.81 25.10 48.08
N LEU A 21 44.34 24.73 49.28
CA LEU A 21 43.28 23.73 49.45
C LEU A 21 41.90 24.25 49.02
N ILE A 22 41.59 25.53 49.28
CA ILE A 22 40.34 26.17 48.82
C ILE A 22 40.38 26.36 47.30
N LEU A 23 41.54 26.72 46.73
CA LEU A 23 41.70 26.79 45.27
C LEU A 23 41.56 25.39 44.64
N ALA A 24 42.06 24.34 45.29
CA ALA A 24 41.84 22.97 44.83
C ALA A 24 40.36 22.57 44.91
N ILE A 25 39.62 22.87 45.99
CA ILE A 25 38.19 22.51 46.12
C ILE A 25 37.30 23.29 45.14
N VAL A 26 37.61 24.57 44.89
CA VAL A 26 36.87 25.42 43.94
C VAL A 26 37.16 25.04 42.48
N VAL A 27 38.35 24.49 42.20
CA VAL A 27 38.71 23.99 40.86
C VAL A 27 38.29 22.52 40.65
N SER A 28 38.12 21.73 41.72
CA SER A 28 37.81 20.28 41.63
C SER A 28 36.34 19.91 41.75
N GLY A 29 35.46 20.81 42.23
CA GLY A 29 34.04 20.52 42.43
C GLY A 29 33.13 20.79 41.22
N PRO A 30 33.24 21.97 40.56
CA PRO A 30 32.30 22.37 39.50
C PRO A 30 32.62 21.81 38.12
N LEU A 31 33.90 21.70 37.73
CA LEU A 31 34.28 21.23 36.40
C LEU A 31 33.88 19.77 36.14
N PHE A 32 33.90 18.92 37.16
CA PHE A 32 33.53 17.50 37.04
C PHE A 32 32.02 17.25 37.14
N ALA A 33 31.23 18.23 37.59
CA ALA A 33 29.80 18.06 37.80
C ALA A 33 29.06 17.85 36.47
N ALA A 34 29.34 18.70 35.48
CA ALA A 34 28.69 18.62 34.16
C ALA A 34 29.07 17.32 33.41
N ASP A 35 30.35 16.94 33.41
CA ASP A 35 30.81 15.67 32.82
C ASP A 35 30.16 14.45 33.47
N THR A 36 30.01 14.48 34.80
CA THR A 36 29.34 13.41 35.54
C THR A 36 27.87 13.32 35.14
N LEU A 37 27.18 14.45 35.03
CA LEU A 37 25.78 14.52 34.62
C LEU A 37 25.59 14.06 33.16
N LEU A 38 26.48 14.46 32.26
CA LEU A 38 26.51 13.95 30.88
C LEU A 38 26.62 12.43 30.85
N ASN A 39 27.54 11.85 31.61
CA ASN A 39 27.72 10.40 31.66
C ASN A 39 26.48 9.70 32.23
N GLN A 40 25.86 10.25 33.26
CA GLN A 40 24.60 9.72 33.80
C GLN A 40 23.47 9.79 32.77
N GLY A 41 23.36 10.89 32.02
CA GLY A 41 22.39 11.01 30.94
C GLY A 41 22.63 10.00 29.82
N LEU A 42 23.89 9.76 29.43
CA LEU A 42 24.26 8.77 28.43
C LEU A 42 23.96 7.33 28.88
N GLU A 43 24.20 7.01 30.16
CA GLU A 43 23.83 5.72 30.75
C GLU A 43 22.31 5.53 30.76
N ALA A 44 21.56 6.56 31.17
CA ALA A 44 20.10 6.52 31.15
C ALA A 44 19.56 6.33 29.72
N PHE A 45 20.10 7.08 28.75
CA PHE A 45 19.76 6.96 27.34
C PHE A 45 20.01 5.54 26.80
N ARG A 46 21.16 4.92 27.14
CA ARG A 46 21.47 3.53 26.76
C ARG A 46 20.52 2.51 27.35
N ARG A 47 19.96 2.78 28.53
CA ARG A 47 18.94 1.94 29.18
C ARG A 47 17.52 2.20 28.66
N ASN A 48 17.35 3.07 27.66
CA ASN A 48 16.06 3.57 27.16
C ASN A 48 15.26 4.34 28.22
N ASP A 49 15.89 4.79 29.30
CA ASP A 49 15.29 5.67 30.30
C ASP A 49 15.44 7.12 29.82
N PHE A 50 14.65 7.48 28.80
CA PHE A 50 14.78 8.76 28.11
C PHE A 50 14.37 9.95 28.98
N SER A 51 13.40 9.77 29.88
CA SER A 51 12.99 10.80 30.83
C SER A 51 14.15 11.19 31.76
N SER A 52 14.78 10.20 32.40
CA SER A 52 15.97 10.47 33.23
C SER A 52 17.13 11.04 32.39
N ALA A 53 17.30 10.58 31.15
CA ALA A 53 18.34 11.12 30.27
C ALA A 53 18.14 12.61 30.00
N VAL A 54 16.91 13.02 29.66
CA VAL A 54 16.55 14.43 29.47
C VAL A 54 16.87 15.25 30.71
N ASP A 55 16.47 14.79 31.90
CA ASP A 55 16.72 15.52 33.15
C ASP A 55 18.23 15.68 33.40
N ARG A 56 19.03 14.63 33.21
CA ARG A 56 20.49 14.70 33.41
C ARG A 56 21.20 15.59 32.41
N PHE A 57 20.75 15.63 31.15
CA PHE A 57 21.33 16.55 30.17
C PHE A 57 20.93 18.01 30.45
N ARG A 58 19.73 18.28 30.97
CA ARG A 58 19.35 19.62 31.44
C ARG A 58 20.19 20.06 32.64
N ASP A 59 20.39 19.17 33.62
CA ASP A 59 21.26 19.45 34.76
C ASP A 59 22.71 19.73 34.29
N ALA A 60 23.20 18.95 33.32
CA ALA A 60 24.53 19.16 32.74
C ALA A 60 24.67 20.53 32.05
N LEU A 61 23.61 21.03 31.39
CA LEU A 61 23.59 22.37 30.81
C LEU A 61 23.71 23.47 31.87
N VAL A 62 23.07 23.31 33.02
CA VAL A 62 23.14 24.29 34.13
C VAL A 62 24.57 24.39 34.68
N GLU A 63 25.27 23.26 34.74
CA GLU A 63 26.63 23.19 35.27
C GLU A 63 27.73 23.40 34.21
N ALA A 64 27.38 23.47 32.92
CA ALA A 64 28.35 23.63 31.84
C ALA A 64 29.16 24.92 32.01
N ARG A 65 30.49 24.81 31.92
CA ARG A 65 31.43 25.95 32.00
C ARG A 65 32.30 26.10 30.76
N ASP A 66 32.13 25.22 29.77
CA ASP A 66 32.86 25.21 28.52
C ASP A 66 31.96 24.82 27.34
N VAL A 67 32.41 25.17 26.15
CA VAL A 67 31.66 25.04 24.90
C VAL A 67 31.47 23.58 24.48
N ASP A 68 32.41 22.67 24.77
CA ASP A 68 32.28 21.25 24.37
C ASP A 68 31.20 20.56 25.20
N THR A 69 31.19 20.82 26.51
CA THR A 69 30.18 20.31 27.45
C THR A 69 28.80 20.85 27.11
N GLU A 70 28.67 22.16 26.91
CA GLU A 70 27.40 22.80 26.56
C GLU A 70 26.85 22.25 25.23
N ALA A 71 27.69 22.20 24.19
CA ALA A 71 27.31 21.66 22.89
C ALA A 71 26.94 20.17 22.96
N THR A 72 27.69 19.38 23.71
CA THR A 72 27.41 17.95 23.94
C THR A 72 26.06 17.77 24.66
N ALA A 73 25.79 18.57 25.69
CA ALA A 73 24.55 18.48 26.45
C ALA A 73 23.33 18.87 25.59
N TYR A 74 23.38 19.95 24.81
CA TYR A 74 22.29 20.32 23.89
C TYR A 74 22.01 19.22 22.85
N PHE A 75 23.06 18.66 22.24
CA PHE A 75 22.93 17.61 21.25
C PHE A 75 22.26 16.35 21.83
N TRP A 76 22.72 15.89 23.00
CA TRP A 76 22.15 14.70 23.63
C TRP A 76 20.78 14.93 24.25
N LEU A 77 20.51 16.14 24.76
CA LEU A 77 19.18 16.56 25.19
C LEU A 77 18.18 16.49 24.04
N ALA A 78 18.55 17.02 22.87
CA ALA A 78 17.71 16.91 21.67
C ALA A 78 17.44 15.45 21.31
N LYS A 79 18.46 14.59 21.26
CA LYS A 79 18.28 13.16 20.96
C LYS A 79 17.43 12.41 21.99
N ALA A 80 17.59 12.72 23.27
CA ALA A 80 16.79 12.14 24.35
C ALA A 80 15.32 12.59 24.25
N ALA A 81 15.09 13.88 24.00
CA ALA A 81 13.76 14.43 23.79
C ALA A 81 13.08 13.80 22.55
N MET A 82 13.81 13.58 21.44
CA MET A 82 13.28 12.83 20.29
C MET A 82 12.85 11.42 20.67
N ALA A 83 13.70 10.69 21.39
CA ALA A 83 13.42 9.31 21.79
C ALA A 83 12.25 9.20 22.77
N GLU A 84 12.02 10.24 23.58
CA GLU A 84 10.87 10.35 24.48
C GLU A 84 9.58 10.83 23.78
N GLY A 85 9.67 11.34 22.55
CA GLY A 85 8.54 11.91 21.80
C GLY A 85 8.24 13.37 22.14
N ARG A 86 9.13 14.07 22.85
CA ARG A 86 9.04 15.51 23.13
C ARG A 86 9.58 16.31 21.94
N LEU A 87 8.86 16.28 20.81
CA LEU A 87 9.38 16.73 19.51
C LEU A 87 9.69 18.24 19.46
N GLU A 88 8.85 19.08 20.06
CA GLU A 88 9.09 20.54 20.05
C GLU A 88 10.29 20.92 20.93
N GLU A 89 10.54 20.16 22.00
CA GLU A 89 11.76 20.33 22.80
C GLU A 89 12.99 19.87 22.03
N ALA A 90 12.91 18.74 21.34
CA ALA A 90 13.99 18.26 20.50
C ALA A 90 14.37 19.28 19.42
N GLU A 91 13.37 19.88 18.76
CA GLU A 91 13.57 20.89 17.71
C GLU A 91 14.33 22.09 18.24
N ARG A 92 13.84 22.73 19.30
CA ARG A 92 14.49 23.92 19.89
C ARG A 92 15.95 23.65 20.29
N ASN A 93 16.21 22.51 20.94
CA ASN A 93 17.56 22.17 21.38
C ASN A 93 18.49 21.86 20.20
N LEU A 94 17.98 21.18 19.16
CA LEU A 94 18.76 20.82 17.99
C LEU A 94 19.08 22.04 17.10
N GLU A 95 18.11 22.95 16.95
CA GLU A 95 18.31 24.24 16.28
C GLU A 95 19.34 25.10 17.01
N TYR A 96 19.19 25.23 18.33
CA TYR A 96 20.17 25.95 19.16
C TYR A 96 21.58 25.36 18.97
N TYR A 97 21.68 24.02 19.00
CA TYR A 97 22.95 23.33 18.80
C TYR A 97 23.59 23.65 17.44
N LEU A 98 22.81 23.52 16.35
CA LEU A 98 23.28 23.75 14.99
C LEU A 98 23.64 25.21 14.70
N GLN A 99 22.97 26.16 15.37
CA GLN A 99 23.21 27.58 15.23
C GLN A 99 24.46 28.05 16.00
N ASN A 100 24.61 27.59 17.25
CA ASN A 100 25.65 28.11 18.16
C ASN A 100 26.94 27.30 18.13
N PHE A 101 26.91 26.03 17.69
CA PHE A 101 28.08 25.15 17.66
C PHE A 101 28.37 24.56 16.26
N PRO A 102 28.44 25.38 15.18
CA PRO A 102 28.50 24.92 13.78
C PRO A 102 29.79 24.15 13.40
N ARG A 103 30.79 24.12 14.28
CA ARG A 103 32.07 23.39 14.08
C ARG A 103 32.24 22.21 15.03
N HIS A 104 31.24 21.92 15.88
CA HIS A 104 31.33 20.84 16.85
C HIS A 104 31.25 19.46 16.16
N ARG A 105 31.89 18.45 16.77
CA ARG A 105 32.04 17.10 16.19
C ARG A 105 30.72 16.41 15.82
N PHE A 106 29.61 16.77 16.49
CA PHE A 106 28.30 16.17 16.23
C PHE A 106 27.48 16.89 15.16
N VAL A 107 27.98 17.95 14.53
CA VAL A 107 27.21 18.69 13.50
C VAL A 107 26.71 17.80 12.35
N PRO A 108 27.52 16.89 11.76
CA PRO A 108 26.99 15.99 10.73
C PRO A 108 25.86 15.11 11.25
N GLU A 109 26.00 14.53 12.45
CA GLU A 109 24.91 13.73 13.04
C GLU A 109 23.69 14.60 13.33
N ALA A 110 23.86 15.79 13.91
CA ALA A 110 22.78 16.71 14.22
C ALA A 110 21.98 17.12 12.99
N ARG A 111 22.63 17.34 11.84
CA ARG A 111 21.94 17.59 10.56
C ARG A 111 21.09 16.40 10.11
N TYR A 112 21.61 15.19 10.26
CA TYR A 112 20.83 13.98 10.04
C TYR A 112 19.65 13.84 11.03
N GLN A 113 19.88 14.11 12.32
CA GLN A 113 18.84 14.08 13.36
C GLN A 113 17.74 15.11 13.06
N GLN A 114 18.09 16.28 12.50
CA GLN A 114 17.14 17.34 12.13
C GLN A 114 16.21 16.85 11.03
N GLY A 115 16.75 16.18 10.00
CA GLY A 115 15.91 15.55 8.96
C GLY A 115 15.01 14.44 9.51
N ARG A 116 15.51 13.65 10.47
CA ARG A 116 14.70 12.60 11.11
C ARG A 116 13.64 13.16 12.07
N LEU A 117 13.90 14.30 12.71
CA LEU A 117 12.93 14.98 13.56
C LEU A 117 11.74 15.47 12.75
N LEU A 118 11.98 16.07 11.58
CA LEU A 118 10.91 16.46 10.65
C LEU A 118 10.03 15.28 10.25
N PHE A 119 10.62 14.11 10.00
CA PHE A 119 9.86 12.88 9.77
C PHE A 119 8.97 12.51 10.97
N MET A 120 9.51 12.62 12.19
CA MET A 120 8.76 12.32 13.42
C MET A 120 7.63 13.33 13.69
N GLN A 121 7.74 14.54 13.14
CA GLN A 121 6.73 15.60 13.17
C GLN A 121 5.73 15.50 12.00
N ASP A 122 5.78 14.42 11.21
CA ASP A 122 4.99 14.20 9.99
C ASP A 122 5.23 15.25 8.87
N ASP A 123 6.27 16.09 8.98
CA ASP A 123 6.71 16.99 7.90
C ASP A 123 7.62 16.22 6.93
N PHE A 124 7.00 15.35 6.15
CA PHE A 124 7.69 14.44 5.26
C PHE A 124 8.42 15.14 4.12
N GLU A 125 7.86 16.23 3.55
CA GLU A 125 8.50 16.95 2.45
C GLU A 125 9.77 17.67 2.90
N SER A 126 9.73 18.38 4.03
CA SER A 126 10.93 19.02 4.59
C SER A 126 11.95 17.98 5.04
N SER A 127 11.50 16.84 5.59
CA SER A 127 12.38 15.73 5.94
C SER A 127 13.16 15.21 4.73
N ILE A 128 12.49 14.97 3.59
CA ILE A 128 13.14 14.51 2.36
C ILE A 128 14.22 15.49 1.92
N GLN A 129 13.89 16.79 1.83
CA GLN A 129 14.83 17.82 1.39
C GLN A 129 16.08 17.89 2.27
N LEU A 130 15.89 17.87 3.59
CA LEU A 130 16.99 17.99 4.54
C LEU A 130 17.88 16.73 4.56
N LEU A 131 17.28 15.55 4.45
CA LEU A 131 18.01 14.28 4.39
C LEU A 131 18.76 14.12 3.06
N GLU A 132 18.19 14.56 1.94
CA GLU A 132 18.88 14.57 0.64
C GLU A 132 20.08 15.53 0.67
N HIS A 133 19.90 16.73 1.21
CA HIS A 133 20.98 17.69 1.39
C HIS A 133 22.08 17.15 2.31
N PHE A 134 21.71 16.45 3.39
CA PHE A 134 22.66 15.76 4.26
C PHE A 134 23.49 14.72 3.49
N VAL A 135 22.86 13.89 2.63
CA VAL A 135 23.56 12.89 1.82
C VAL A 135 24.53 13.54 0.82
N GLN A 136 24.19 14.71 0.29
CA GLN A 136 25.06 15.47 -0.63
C GLN A 136 26.26 16.10 0.09
N LEU A 137 26.06 16.67 1.28
CA LEU A 137 27.12 17.35 2.03
C LEU A 137 28.02 16.41 2.83
N HIS A 138 27.53 15.24 3.21
CA HIS A 138 28.23 14.29 4.06
C HIS A 138 28.22 12.87 3.48
N PRO A 139 28.70 12.65 2.25
CA PRO A 139 28.61 11.36 1.55
C PRO A 139 29.34 10.21 2.26
N ASP A 140 30.36 10.50 3.06
CA ASP A 140 31.15 9.50 3.80
C ASP A 140 30.60 9.25 5.23
N SER A 141 29.50 9.90 5.61
CA SER A 141 28.96 9.78 6.95
C SER A 141 28.32 8.41 7.19
N PRO A 142 28.49 7.81 8.39
CA PRO A 142 27.83 6.54 8.74
C PRO A 142 26.30 6.65 8.75
N PHE A 143 25.74 7.86 8.72
CA PHE A 143 24.30 8.09 8.67
C PHE A 143 23.73 8.17 7.25
N VAL A 144 24.54 8.10 6.19
CA VAL A 144 24.03 8.23 4.80
C VAL A 144 23.00 7.17 4.46
N ALA A 145 23.27 5.90 4.74
CA ALA A 145 22.31 4.82 4.50
C ALA A 145 21.01 5.00 5.32
N ASN A 146 21.12 5.58 6.52
CA ASN A 146 19.97 5.93 7.34
C ASN A 146 19.16 7.07 6.75
N ALA A 147 19.82 8.13 6.28
CA ALA A 147 19.17 9.28 5.69
C ALA A 147 18.38 8.87 4.44
N VAL A 148 19.00 8.10 3.54
CA VAL A 148 18.32 7.56 2.36
C VAL A 148 17.12 6.69 2.75
N TYR A 149 17.25 5.85 3.77
CA TYR A 149 16.13 5.04 4.27
C TYR A 149 14.97 5.91 4.80
N TRP A 150 15.26 6.93 5.61
CA TRP A 150 14.22 7.82 6.15
C TRP A 150 13.56 8.69 5.08
N SER A 151 14.28 9.12 4.04
CA SER A 151 13.66 9.73 2.85
C SER A 151 12.69 8.78 2.16
N GLY A 152 13.02 7.48 2.10
CA GLY A 152 12.12 6.45 1.59
C GLY A 152 10.87 6.28 2.45
N GLU A 153 11.00 6.26 3.78
CA GLU A 153 9.85 6.21 4.70
C GLU A 153 8.98 7.47 4.57
N ALA A 154 9.58 8.66 4.43
CA ALA A 154 8.84 9.90 4.21
C ALA A 154 8.02 9.85 2.91
N LEU A 155 8.64 9.42 1.80
CA LEU A 155 7.94 9.22 0.51
C LEU A 155 6.82 8.18 0.61
N PHE A 156 7.04 7.11 1.38
CA PHE A 156 6.03 6.08 1.62
C PHE A 156 4.80 6.65 2.35
N ASN A 157 5.02 7.46 3.40
CA ASN A 157 3.93 8.09 4.16
C ASN A 157 3.19 9.16 3.34
N LEU A 158 3.86 9.81 2.39
CA LEU A 158 3.23 10.70 1.41
C LEU A 158 2.41 9.96 0.34
N GLY A 159 2.44 8.62 0.30
CA GLY A 159 1.80 7.82 -0.76
C GLY A 159 2.53 7.88 -2.11
N ARG A 160 3.74 8.45 -2.16
CA ARG A 160 4.60 8.51 -3.35
C ARG A 160 5.34 7.17 -3.53
N LEU A 161 4.56 6.09 -3.68
CA LEU A 161 5.04 4.70 -3.59
C LEU A 161 6.11 4.36 -4.62
N ASP A 162 6.00 4.88 -5.85
CA ASP A 162 7.00 4.66 -6.89
C ASP A 162 8.36 5.27 -6.56
N GLU A 163 8.36 6.47 -5.97
CA GLU A 163 9.58 7.14 -5.52
C GLU A 163 10.17 6.44 -4.31
N ALA A 164 9.32 6.12 -3.32
CA ALA A 164 9.71 5.37 -2.13
C ALA A 164 10.41 4.05 -2.51
N ARG A 165 9.82 3.29 -3.46
CA ARG A 165 10.40 2.04 -3.98
C ARG A 165 11.81 2.26 -4.55
N ARG A 166 12.01 3.28 -5.38
CA ARG A 166 13.33 3.58 -5.96
C ARG A 166 14.35 3.93 -4.88
N VAL A 167 13.94 4.70 -3.86
CA VAL A 167 14.81 5.08 -2.75
C VAL A 167 15.17 3.88 -1.87
N PHE A 168 14.21 3.01 -1.55
CA PHE A 168 14.52 1.78 -0.81
C PHE A 168 15.41 0.83 -1.62
N GLN A 169 15.19 0.68 -2.93
CA GLN A 169 16.07 -0.11 -3.80
C GLN A 169 17.49 0.46 -3.85
N ARG A 170 17.64 1.79 -3.78
CA ARG A 170 18.94 2.44 -3.63
C ARG A 170 19.64 2.01 -2.34
N VAL A 171 18.91 1.87 -1.23
CA VAL A 171 19.49 1.34 0.03
C VAL A 171 20.04 -0.08 -0.17
N LEU A 172 19.28 -0.94 -0.84
CA LEU A 172 19.68 -2.33 -1.10
C LEU A 172 20.91 -2.44 -2.01
N ARG A 173 21.01 -1.55 -3.01
CA ARG A 173 22.07 -1.57 -4.02
C ARG A 173 23.35 -0.89 -3.54
N ASP A 174 23.23 0.31 -2.98
CA ASP A 174 24.37 1.19 -2.68
C ASP A 174 24.91 0.98 -1.25
N TYR A 175 24.07 0.46 -0.33
CA TYR A 175 24.45 0.25 1.07
C TYR A 175 24.12 -1.18 1.57
N PRO A 176 24.61 -2.24 0.91
CA PRO A 176 24.21 -3.63 1.18
C PRO A 176 24.63 -4.17 2.57
N THR A 177 25.53 -3.49 3.27
CA THR A 177 25.98 -3.85 4.64
C THR A 177 25.28 -3.03 5.73
N SER A 178 24.40 -2.10 5.36
CA SER A 178 23.66 -1.27 6.32
C SER A 178 22.62 -2.09 7.08
N PHE A 179 22.43 -1.77 8.37
CA PHE A 179 21.34 -2.34 9.17
C PHE A 179 19.94 -2.00 8.64
N ARG A 180 19.82 -1.07 7.69
CA ARG A 180 18.56 -0.70 7.02
C ARG A 180 18.17 -1.61 5.87
N VAL A 181 19.03 -2.52 5.44
CA VAL A 181 18.78 -3.38 4.26
C VAL A 181 17.52 -4.21 4.43
N GLU A 182 17.34 -4.88 5.56
CA GLU A 182 16.15 -5.73 5.78
C GLU A 182 14.87 -4.91 5.88
N ALA A 183 14.91 -3.75 6.53
CA ALA A 183 13.77 -2.84 6.59
C ALA A 183 13.41 -2.27 5.20
N ALA A 184 14.41 -1.89 4.39
CA ALA A 184 14.21 -1.42 3.03
C ALA A 184 13.64 -2.53 2.13
N ARG A 185 14.13 -3.78 2.26
CA ARG A 185 13.62 -4.94 1.52
C ARG A 185 12.15 -5.20 1.84
N TYR A 186 11.81 -5.16 3.12
CA TYR A 186 10.43 -5.28 3.57
C TYR A 186 9.53 -4.21 2.94
N ARG A 187 9.97 -2.94 2.94
CA ARG A 187 9.20 -1.86 2.32
C ARG A 187 9.01 -2.02 0.81
N VAL A 188 10.05 -2.44 0.09
CA VAL A 188 9.91 -2.76 -1.34
C VAL A 188 8.85 -3.83 -1.56
N ALA A 189 8.88 -4.91 -0.78
CA ALA A 189 7.90 -5.98 -0.89
C ALA A 189 6.46 -5.52 -0.59
N VAL A 190 6.28 -4.67 0.43
CA VAL A 190 4.97 -4.07 0.75
C VAL A 190 4.46 -3.23 -0.42
N ILE A 191 5.31 -2.36 -0.99
CA ILE A 191 4.93 -1.53 -2.14
C ILE A 191 4.55 -2.38 -3.35
N GLU A 192 5.33 -3.43 -3.64
CA GLU A 192 5.05 -4.34 -4.76
C GLU A 192 3.74 -5.11 -4.57
N LEU A 193 3.42 -5.52 -3.34
CA LEU A 193 2.14 -6.12 -3.01
C LEU A 193 0.99 -5.15 -3.28
N THR A 194 1.11 -3.90 -2.83
CA THR A 194 0.09 -2.87 -3.08
C THR A 194 -0.14 -2.65 -4.57
N PHE A 195 0.91 -2.59 -5.40
CA PHE A 195 0.75 -2.47 -6.85
C PHE A 195 0.05 -3.69 -7.46
N ARG A 196 0.40 -4.90 -7.03
CA ARG A 196 -0.26 -6.13 -7.51
C ARG A 196 -1.74 -6.18 -7.11
N GLU A 197 -2.08 -5.73 -5.91
CA GLU A 197 -3.48 -5.64 -5.45
C GLU A 197 -4.27 -4.64 -6.29
N GLN A 198 -3.70 -3.48 -6.59
CA GLN A 198 -4.34 -2.47 -7.46
C GLN A 198 -4.60 -3.02 -8.87
N GLU A 199 -3.63 -3.71 -9.45
CA GLU A 199 -3.75 -4.38 -10.75
C GLU A 199 -4.86 -5.45 -10.72
N LEU A 200 -4.88 -6.29 -9.68
CA LEU A 200 -5.92 -7.32 -9.51
C LEU A 200 -7.31 -6.69 -9.40
N LEU A 201 -7.46 -5.62 -8.62
CA LEU A 201 -8.73 -4.90 -8.48
C LEU A 201 -9.17 -4.25 -9.80
N GLN A 202 -8.23 -3.80 -10.63
CA GLN A 202 -8.53 -3.29 -11.97
C GLN A 202 -9.02 -4.41 -12.88
N LEU A 203 -8.33 -5.55 -12.91
CA LEU A 203 -8.72 -6.71 -13.71
C LEU A 203 -10.09 -7.26 -13.29
N LEU A 204 -10.37 -7.34 -11.98
CA LEU A 204 -11.67 -7.75 -11.46
C LEU A 204 -12.79 -6.82 -11.92
N ARG A 205 -12.58 -5.49 -11.82
CA ARG A 205 -13.55 -4.51 -12.33
C ARG A 205 -13.80 -4.69 -13.82
N TRP A 206 -12.73 -4.80 -14.60
CA TRP A 206 -12.87 -4.98 -16.04
C TRP A 206 -13.64 -6.27 -16.37
N SER A 207 -13.33 -7.39 -15.72
CA SER A 207 -14.06 -8.65 -15.92
C SER A 207 -15.55 -8.55 -15.57
N HIS A 208 -15.89 -7.80 -14.52
CA HIS A 208 -17.27 -7.58 -14.10
C HIS A 208 -18.02 -6.69 -15.10
N GLU A 209 -17.39 -5.64 -15.60
CA GLU A 209 -17.97 -4.77 -16.64
C GLU A 209 -18.22 -5.54 -17.93
N GLU A 210 -17.29 -6.38 -18.38
CA GLU A 210 -17.48 -7.22 -19.57
C GLU A 210 -18.60 -8.24 -19.36
N TYR A 211 -18.70 -8.85 -18.17
CA TYR A 211 -19.83 -9.72 -17.82
C TYR A 211 -21.17 -8.98 -17.94
N LEU A 212 -21.28 -7.79 -17.33
CA LEU A 212 -22.50 -6.99 -17.40
C LEU A 212 -22.88 -6.62 -18.84
N ARG A 213 -21.91 -6.25 -19.67
CA ARG A 213 -22.14 -5.96 -21.09
C ARG A 213 -22.67 -7.19 -21.85
N ALA A 214 -22.10 -8.36 -21.61
CA ALA A 214 -22.56 -9.60 -22.24
C ALA A 214 -24.00 -9.96 -21.83
N VAL A 215 -24.37 -9.76 -20.56
CA VAL A 215 -25.74 -9.95 -20.09
C VAL A 215 -26.71 -8.98 -20.77
N ASP A 216 -26.36 -7.70 -20.85
CA ASP A 216 -27.20 -6.69 -21.51
C ASP A 216 -27.37 -6.99 -23.02
N GLU A 217 -26.32 -7.41 -23.70
CA GLU A 217 -26.40 -7.83 -25.11
C GLU A 217 -27.30 -9.07 -25.28
N PHE A 218 -27.17 -10.05 -24.39
CA PHE A 218 -28.03 -11.23 -24.39
C PHE A 218 -29.51 -10.87 -24.21
N GLN A 219 -29.83 -10.00 -23.24
CA GLN A 219 -31.20 -9.53 -22.99
C GLN A 219 -31.77 -8.77 -24.20
N ARG A 220 -30.95 -7.92 -24.84
CA ARG A 220 -31.36 -7.23 -26.07
C ARG A 220 -31.65 -8.19 -27.22
N ARG A 221 -30.80 -9.21 -27.41
CA ARG A 221 -31.03 -10.26 -28.43
C ARG A 221 -32.28 -11.07 -28.14
N GLU A 222 -32.50 -11.45 -26.87
CA GLU A 222 -33.70 -12.18 -26.45
C GLU A 222 -34.98 -11.40 -26.77
N GLY A 223 -35.04 -10.10 -26.45
CA GLY A 223 -36.17 -9.25 -26.81
C GLY A 223 -36.42 -9.21 -28.33
N ALA A 224 -35.37 -9.05 -29.14
CA ALA A 224 -35.48 -9.08 -30.59
C ALA A 224 -36.02 -10.42 -31.14
N TYR A 225 -35.63 -11.55 -30.55
CA TYR A 225 -36.17 -12.86 -30.90
C TYR A 225 -37.64 -13.01 -30.52
N GLN A 226 -38.04 -12.52 -29.34
CA GLN A 226 -39.43 -12.53 -28.91
C GLN A 226 -40.32 -11.69 -29.85
N ASP A 227 -39.85 -10.50 -30.26
CA ASP A 227 -40.53 -9.63 -31.21
C ASP A 227 -40.68 -10.29 -32.59
N ALA A 228 -39.59 -10.91 -33.10
CA ALA A 228 -39.61 -11.66 -34.34
C ALA A 228 -40.58 -12.83 -34.29
N LEU A 229 -40.56 -13.63 -33.21
CA LEU A 229 -41.50 -14.73 -32.98
C LEU A 229 -42.94 -14.24 -32.94
N SER A 230 -43.21 -13.10 -32.31
CA SER A 230 -44.56 -12.50 -32.26
C SER A 230 -45.05 -12.09 -33.66
N SER A 231 -44.14 -11.58 -34.49
CA SER A 231 -44.44 -11.16 -35.87
C SER A 231 -44.67 -12.37 -36.78
N TYR A 232 -43.86 -13.43 -36.64
CA TYR A 232 -44.10 -14.69 -37.34
C TYR A 232 -45.43 -15.32 -36.93
N ARG A 233 -45.74 -15.35 -35.64
CA ARG A 233 -47.04 -15.86 -35.15
C ARG A 233 -48.22 -15.08 -35.74
N ARG A 234 -48.15 -13.75 -35.78
CA ARG A 234 -49.18 -12.91 -36.42
C ARG A 234 -49.32 -13.22 -37.91
N ARG A 235 -48.22 -13.24 -38.67
CA ARG A 235 -48.26 -13.61 -40.09
C ARG A 235 -48.81 -15.00 -40.35
N LEU A 236 -48.51 -15.96 -39.47
CA LEU A 236 -49.08 -17.31 -39.53
C LEU A 236 -50.58 -17.33 -39.24
N GLN A 237 -51.06 -16.47 -38.32
CA GLN A 237 -52.49 -16.30 -38.08
C GLN A 237 -53.19 -15.64 -39.27
N ASP A 238 -52.64 -14.55 -39.80
CA ASP A 238 -53.19 -13.82 -40.96
C ASP A 238 -53.16 -14.68 -42.24
N ALA A 239 -52.10 -15.47 -42.45
CA ALA A 239 -52.05 -16.43 -43.57
C ALA A 239 -52.99 -17.63 -43.38
N ALA A 240 -53.48 -17.84 -42.16
CA ALA A 240 -54.48 -18.86 -41.83
C ALA A 240 -55.92 -18.31 -41.80
N ASP A 241 -56.16 -17.13 -42.41
CA ASP A 241 -57.48 -16.55 -42.63
C ASP A 241 -58.35 -17.38 -43.60
N GLU A 242 -59.66 -17.08 -43.54
CA GLU A 242 -60.81 -17.90 -43.97
C GLU A 242 -60.71 -18.56 -45.37
N ASP A 243 -60.10 -17.89 -46.36
CA ASP A 243 -59.95 -18.42 -47.72
C ASP A 243 -59.23 -19.77 -47.76
N PHE A 244 -58.19 -19.95 -46.93
CA PHE A 244 -57.44 -21.21 -46.90
C PHE A 244 -58.23 -22.34 -46.23
N ARG A 245 -59.07 -22.00 -45.23
CA ARG A 245 -59.93 -23.00 -44.57
C ARG A 245 -61.05 -23.45 -45.50
N ASP A 246 -61.67 -22.51 -46.21
CA ASP A 246 -62.75 -22.82 -47.17
C ASP A 246 -62.23 -23.61 -48.36
N GLU A 247 -61.03 -23.30 -48.85
CA GLU A 247 -60.38 -24.08 -49.91
C GLU A 247 -60.01 -25.50 -49.44
N ILE A 248 -59.53 -25.67 -48.21
CA ILE A 248 -59.29 -26.99 -47.61
C ILE A 248 -60.59 -27.80 -47.51
N VAL A 249 -61.70 -27.17 -47.11
CA VAL A 249 -63.01 -27.85 -47.05
C VAL A 249 -63.51 -28.23 -48.44
N ARG A 250 -63.36 -27.33 -49.43
CA ARG A 250 -63.72 -27.59 -50.83
C ARG A 250 -62.94 -28.79 -51.40
N LEU A 251 -61.62 -28.77 -51.26
CA LEU A 251 -60.73 -29.83 -51.76
C LEU A 251 -61.01 -31.18 -51.08
N ASN A 252 -61.27 -31.19 -49.77
CA ASN A 252 -61.64 -32.43 -49.07
C ASN A 252 -62.97 -33.03 -49.57
N THR A 253 -63.92 -32.16 -49.92
CA THR A 253 -65.20 -32.59 -50.52
C THR A 253 -64.98 -33.19 -51.90
N GLU A 254 -64.14 -32.55 -52.72
CA GLU A 254 -63.79 -33.03 -54.06
C GLU A 254 -63.00 -34.35 -54.04
N ILE A 255 -62.09 -34.53 -53.08
CA ILE A 255 -61.39 -35.81 -52.88
C ILE A 255 -62.37 -36.94 -52.57
N ARG A 256 -63.39 -36.70 -51.73
CA ARG A 256 -64.42 -37.72 -51.42
C ARG A 256 -65.22 -38.12 -52.64
N THR A 257 -65.68 -37.16 -53.45
CA THR A 257 -66.48 -37.46 -54.64
C THR A 257 -65.67 -38.22 -55.68
N LEU A 258 -64.38 -37.88 -55.84
CA LEU A 258 -63.47 -38.61 -56.73
C LEU A 258 -63.24 -40.05 -56.23
N GLN A 259 -63.07 -40.25 -54.92
CA GLN A 259 -62.92 -41.60 -54.34
C GLN A 259 -64.17 -42.47 -54.56
N GLU A 260 -65.37 -41.91 -54.43
CA GLU A 260 -66.61 -42.62 -54.73
C GLU A 260 -66.72 -42.98 -56.21
N THR A 261 -66.32 -42.06 -57.09
CA THR A 261 -66.30 -42.28 -58.54
C THR A 261 -65.33 -43.41 -58.93
N ILE A 262 -64.12 -43.41 -58.35
CA ILE A 262 -63.13 -44.47 -58.57
C ILE A 262 -63.69 -45.82 -58.10
N ARG A 263 -64.26 -45.89 -56.89
CA ARG A 263 -64.89 -47.13 -56.40
C ARG A 263 -66.00 -47.64 -57.32
N GLY A 264 -66.82 -46.74 -57.86
CA GLY A 264 -67.86 -47.07 -58.83
C GLY A 264 -67.29 -47.64 -60.13
N ARG A 265 -66.23 -47.02 -60.67
CA ARG A 265 -65.54 -47.49 -61.87
C ARG A 265 -64.87 -48.84 -61.65
N ASP A 266 -64.22 -49.05 -60.50
CA ASP A 266 -63.61 -50.34 -60.17
C ASP A 266 -64.65 -51.46 -60.09
N ALA A 267 -65.83 -51.17 -59.53
CA ALA A 267 -66.93 -52.13 -59.51
C ALA A 267 -67.45 -52.43 -60.93
N GLN A 268 -67.48 -51.43 -61.81
CA GLN A 268 -67.87 -51.62 -63.21
C GLN A 268 -66.83 -52.42 -63.99
N ILE A 269 -65.54 -52.16 -63.78
CA ILE A 269 -64.43 -52.93 -64.38
C ILE A 269 -64.55 -54.40 -63.95
N ARG A 270 -64.71 -54.67 -62.64
CA ARG A 270 -64.90 -56.04 -62.15
C ARG A 270 -66.09 -56.75 -62.80
N ARG A 271 -67.24 -56.08 -62.94
CA ARG A 271 -68.41 -56.64 -63.65
C ARG A 271 -68.11 -56.95 -65.12
N LEU A 272 -67.38 -56.07 -65.81
CA LEU A 272 -66.99 -56.30 -67.20
C LEU A 272 -65.99 -57.45 -67.32
N GLU A 273 -65.03 -57.56 -66.39
CA GLU A 273 -64.08 -58.69 -66.34
C GLU A 273 -64.79 -60.02 -66.08
N GLU A 274 -65.76 -60.05 -65.16
CA GLU A 274 -66.62 -61.22 -64.92
C GLU A 274 -67.42 -61.60 -66.18
N GLN A 275 -68.02 -60.63 -66.87
CA GLN A 275 -68.74 -60.85 -68.14
C GLN A 275 -67.82 -61.39 -69.22
N ILE A 276 -66.61 -60.83 -69.39
CA ILE A 276 -65.62 -61.30 -70.36
C ILE A 276 -65.15 -62.73 -70.02
N SER A 277 -64.92 -63.01 -68.73
CA SER A 277 -64.54 -64.35 -68.26
C SER A 277 -65.64 -65.39 -68.54
N ALA A 278 -66.90 -65.05 -68.27
CA ALA A 278 -68.06 -65.89 -68.58
C ALA A 278 -68.22 -66.15 -70.09
N LEU A 279 -67.97 -65.14 -70.93
CA LEU A 279 -67.98 -65.29 -72.40
C LEU A 279 -66.84 -66.21 -72.89
N ARG A 280 -65.66 -66.14 -72.27
CA ARG A 280 -64.50 -66.99 -72.60
C ARG A 280 -64.71 -68.45 -72.18
N SER A 281 -65.29 -68.71 -71.00
CA SER A 281 -65.60 -70.07 -70.54
C SER A 281 -66.77 -70.70 -71.32
N GLY A 282 -67.75 -69.90 -71.75
CA GLY A 282 -68.84 -70.35 -72.64
C GLY A 282 -68.35 -70.76 -74.04
N ASN A 283 -67.38 -70.05 -74.62
CA ASN A 283 -66.80 -70.41 -75.92
C ASN A 283 -65.87 -71.65 -75.86
N ALA A 284 -65.23 -71.91 -74.71
CA ALA A 284 -64.43 -73.12 -74.52
C ALA A 284 -65.29 -74.39 -74.53
N ALA A 285 -66.50 -74.33 -73.97
CA ALA A 285 -67.45 -75.45 -73.96
C ALA A 285 -68.12 -75.72 -75.33
N GLY A 286 -68.10 -74.76 -76.27
CA GLY A 286 -68.63 -74.93 -77.62
C GLY A 286 -67.63 -75.48 -78.66
N SER A 287 -66.35 -75.64 -78.29
CA SER A 287 -65.28 -76.11 -79.19
C SER A 287 -64.89 -77.58 -78.99
N GLY A 288 -65.47 -78.25 -78.00
CA GLY A 288 -65.39 -79.70 -77.81
C GLY A 288 -66.66 -80.36 -78.32
N ARG A 289 -66.55 -81.04 -79.47
CA ARG A 289 -67.46 -82.11 -79.87
C ARG A 289 -67.54 -83.19 -78.81
#